data_AF-A0A3D4CN04-F1
#
_entry.id   AF-A0A3D4CN04-F1
#
_cell.length_a   1.000
_cell.length_b   1.000
_cell.length_c   1.000
_cell.angle_alpha   90.00
_cell.angle_beta   90.00
_cell.angle_gamma   90.00
#
_symmetry.space_group_name_H-M   'P 1'
#
loop_
_entity.id
_entity.type
_entity.pdbx_description
1 polymer ?
#
loop_
_entity_poly.entity_id
_entity_poly.type
_entity_poly.pdbx_seq_one_letter_code
_entity_poly.pdbx_strand_id
1 'polypeptide(L)'
;TLKDYIGYFSASRISFTELRALDKLRDQPKGIVLSPYFSEVKSSSVSTPKPLYSYVSTAYISGLSGQPEFLSDTINLDITGFDYVGRARDIQRFYNTEDKEWGITFLKSNAIKYVYETRLQKLKLAPADLHLEKIFDSGEINVYKFN
;
A
#
# COMPACT_ATOMS: atom_id res chain seq x y z
N THR A 1 -33.49 -8.01 -9.48
CA THR A 1 -32.67 -8.81 -8.55
C THR A 1 -31.61 -9.71 -9.19
N LEU A 2 -31.30 -9.58 -10.49
CA LEU A 2 -30.04 -10.09 -11.09
C LEU A 2 -29.45 -9.08 -12.10
N LYS A 3 -30.32 -8.26 -12.72
CA LYS A 3 -29.94 -7.12 -13.57
C LYS A 3 -28.95 -6.14 -12.91
N ASP A 4 -29.05 -5.94 -11.60
CA ASP A 4 -28.17 -5.03 -10.84
C ASP A 4 -26.81 -5.66 -10.49
N TYR A 5 -26.65 -6.98 -10.65
CA TYR A 5 -25.39 -7.69 -10.45
C TYR A 5 -24.54 -7.76 -11.73
N ILE A 6 -25.13 -7.52 -12.90
CA ILE A 6 -24.47 -7.59 -14.20
C ILE A 6 -24.20 -6.16 -14.70
N GLY A 7 -23.09 -5.59 -14.27
CA GLY A 7 -22.57 -4.34 -14.82
C GLY A 7 -21.77 -4.58 -16.11
N TYR A 8 -21.66 -3.55 -16.96
CA TYR A 8 -20.83 -3.59 -18.18
C TYR A 8 -19.33 -3.72 -17.89
N PHE A 9 -18.90 -3.36 -16.67
CA PHE A 9 -17.50 -3.38 -16.25
C PHE A 9 -17.39 -3.94 -14.83
N SER A 10 -16.26 -4.59 -14.51
CA SER A 10 -15.98 -5.04 -13.15
C SER A 10 -15.93 -3.84 -12.19
N ALA A 11 -16.29 -4.06 -10.93
CA ALA A 11 -16.16 -3.01 -9.91
C ALA A 11 -14.68 -2.67 -9.66
N SER A 12 -13.85 -3.71 -9.52
CA SER A 12 -12.43 -3.63 -9.21
C SER A 12 -11.54 -4.20 -10.30
N ARG A 13 -10.27 -3.81 -10.29
CA ARG A 13 -9.19 -4.40 -11.09
C ARG A 13 -7.89 -4.46 -10.30
N ILE A 14 -6.99 -5.32 -10.75
CA ILE A 14 -5.57 -5.21 -10.51
C ILE A 14 -4.90 -5.07 -11.88
N SER A 15 -3.98 -4.14 -12.05
CA SER A 15 -3.27 -4.01 -13.32
C SER A 15 -2.22 -5.11 -13.47
N PHE A 16 -1.85 -5.40 -14.71
CA PHE A 16 -0.76 -6.32 -14.99
C PHE A 16 0.60 -5.80 -14.45
N THR A 17 0.79 -4.49 -14.45
CA THR A 17 1.95 -3.80 -13.87
C THR A 17 2.01 -3.98 -12.36
N GLU A 18 0.88 -3.87 -11.66
CA GLU A 18 0.80 -4.13 -10.23
C GLU A 18 0.99 -5.62 -9.89
N LEU A 19 0.42 -6.53 -10.68
CA LEU A 19 0.69 -7.97 -10.53
C LEU A 19 2.19 -8.27 -10.62
N ARG A 20 2.90 -7.67 -11.57
CA ARG A 20 4.36 -7.80 -11.67
C ARG A 20 5.10 -7.23 -10.47
N ALA A 21 4.61 -6.14 -9.87
CA ALA A 21 5.17 -5.58 -8.64
C ALA A 21 5.03 -6.56 -7.46
N LEU A 22 3.86 -7.20 -7.35
CA LEU A 22 3.56 -8.20 -6.32
C LEU A 22 4.35 -9.50 -6.53
N ASP A 23 4.51 -9.94 -7.78
CA ASP A 23 5.40 -11.06 -8.13
C ASP A 23 6.85 -10.73 -7.75
N LYS A 24 7.31 -9.50 -8.04
CA LYS A 24 8.64 -9.05 -7.65
C LYS A 24 8.83 -9.08 -6.13
N LEU A 25 7.82 -8.65 -5.36
CA LEU A 25 7.81 -8.74 -3.91
C LEU A 25 7.80 -10.19 -3.42
N ARG A 26 7.09 -11.10 -4.09
CA ARG A 26 7.05 -12.53 -3.76
C ARG A 26 8.43 -13.18 -3.86
N ASP A 27 9.22 -12.76 -4.84
CA ASP A 27 10.59 -13.26 -5.05
C ASP A 27 11.61 -12.64 -4.06
N GLN A 28 11.20 -11.63 -3.27
CA GLN A 28 12.06 -11.07 -2.23
C GLN A 28 12.02 -11.91 -0.94
N PRO A 29 13.07 -11.86 -0.10
CA PRO A 29 13.03 -12.44 1.23
C PRO A 29 11.85 -11.90 2.05
N LYS A 30 11.36 -12.66 3.04
CA LYS A 30 10.25 -12.21 3.87
C LYS A 30 10.54 -10.86 4.55
N GLY A 31 9.53 -9.99 4.60
CA GLY A 31 9.58 -8.71 5.29
C GLY A 31 8.28 -7.94 5.22
N ILE A 32 8.12 -6.99 6.14
CA ILE A 32 6.90 -6.19 6.28
C ILE A 32 6.85 -5.15 5.15
N VAL A 33 5.70 -5.10 4.46
CA VAL A 33 5.39 -4.11 3.43
C VAL A 33 4.59 -2.97 4.03
N LEU A 34 5.09 -1.75 3.88
CA LEU A 34 4.36 -0.52 4.16
C LEU A 34 3.70 -0.03 2.87
N SER A 35 2.38 0.13 2.89
CA SER A 35 1.58 0.66 1.79
C SER A 35 0.84 1.92 2.21
N PRO A 36 0.42 2.79 1.26
CA PRO A 36 -0.32 4.00 1.60
C PRO A 36 -1.66 3.69 2.27
N TYR A 37 -2.01 4.47 3.28
CA TYR A 37 -3.32 4.37 3.92
C TYR A 37 -4.44 4.84 2.97
N PHE A 38 -5.60 4.19 3.05
CA PHE A 38 -6.76 4.57 2.25
C PHE A 38 -7.17 6.04 2.48
N SER A 39 -7.53 6.72 1.40
CA SER A 39 -8.08 8.07 1.44
C SER A 39 -9.33 8.13 0.58
N GLU A 40 -10.47 8.40 1.21
CA GLU A 40 -11.77 8.54 0.54
C GLU A 40 -11.74 9.65 -0.51
N VAL A 41 -11.13 10.80 -0.17
CA VAL A 41 -10.98 11.95 -1.08
C VAL A 41 -10.20 11.59 -2.33
N LYS A 42 -9.13 10.78 -2.20
CA LYS A 42 -8.33 10.36 -3.36
C LYS A 42 -9.05 9.27 -4.17
N SER A 43 -9.72 8.35 -3.49
CA SER A 43 -10.46 7.22 -4.10
C SER A 43 -11.73 7.66 -4.84
N SER A 44 -12.37 8.74 -4.42
CA SER A 44 -13.58 9.27 -5.06
C SER A 44 -13.32 9.75 -6.50
N SER A 45 -12.08 10.20 -6.78
CA SER A 45 -11.65 10.64 -8.11
C SER A 45 -11.39 9.49 -9.11
N VAL A 46 -11.38 8.23 -8.64
CA VAL A 46 -11.05 7.07 -9.47
C VAL A 46 -12.32 6.42 -9.99
N SER A 47 -12.44 6.31 -11.33
CA SER A 47 -13.55 5.65 -11.99
C SER A 47 -13.42 4.12 -11.98
N THR A 48 -14.55 3.43 -12.14
CA THR A 48 -14.59 1.97 -12.25
C THR A 48 -14.06 1.49 -13.61
N PRO A 49 -13.33 0.36 -13.68
CA PRO A 49 -12.93 -0.49 -12.55
C PRO A 49 -11.84 0.15 -11.67
N LYS A 50 -12.08 0.24 -10.36
CA LYS A 50 -11.14 0.85 -9.43
C LYS A 50 -9.98 -0.12 -9.12
N PRO A 51 -8.73 0.37 -9.04
CA PRO A 51 -7.61 -0.45 -8.61
C PRO A 51 -7.79 -0.88 -7.14
N LEU A 52 -7.26 -2.06 -6.76
CA LEU A 52 -7.45 -2.60 -5.40
C LEU A 52 -6.96 -1.66 -4.29
N TYR A 53 -5.84 -0.96 -4.50
CA TYR A 53 -5.34 0.07 -3.55
C TYR A 53 -6.29 1.27 -3.34
N SER A 54 -7.35 1.40 -4.14
CA SER A 54 -8.36 2.45 -4.01
C SER A 54 -9.53 2.05 -3.11
N TYR A 55 -9.54 0.83 -2.56
CA TYR A 55 -10.59 0.36 -1.67
C TYR A 55 -10.22 0.55 -0.20
N VAL A 56 -11.22 0.76 0.64
CA VAL A 56 -11.05 1.12 2.07
C VAL A 56 -10.23 0.12 2.87
N SER A 57 -10.38 -1.17 2.56
CA SER A 57 -9.70 -2.22 3.28
C SER A 57 -9.47 -3.39 2.35
N THR A 58 -8.20 -3.74 2.15
CA THR A 58 -7.79 -4.88 1.35
C THR A 58 -6.49 -5.44 1.94
N ALA A 59 -6.32 -6.76 1.88
CA ALA A 59 -5.07 -7.44 2.24
C ALA A 59 -4.44 -8.09 0.98
N TYR A 60 -4.65 -7.49 -0.19
CA TYR A 60 -4.28 -8.11 -1.47
C TYR A 60 -2.76 -8.16 -1.65
N ILE A 61 -2.01 -7.20 -1.07
CA ILE A 61 -0.54 -7.24 -1.14
C ILE A 61 -0.06 -8.49 -0.40
N SER A 62 -0.55 -8.73 0.82
CA SER A 62 -0.28 -9.98 1.53
C SER A 62 -0.77 -11.22 0.79
N GLY A 63 -2.00 -11.21 0.27
CA GLY A 63 -2.58 -12.36 -0.41
C GLY A 63 -1.84 -12.77 -1.70
N LEU A 64 -1.36 -11.80 -2.48
CA LEU A 64 -0.76 -12.06 -3.80
C LEU A 64 0.78 -12.14 -3.77
N SER A 65 1.45 -11.38 -2.89
CA SER A 65 2.91 -11.44 -2.75
C SER A 65 3.39 -12.40 -1.66
N GLY A 66 2.52 -12.77 -0.72
CA GLY A 66 2.88 -13.54 0.48
C GLY A 66 3.68 -12.75 1.50
N GLN A 67 3.87 -11.44 1.35
CA GLN A 67 4.55 -10.60 2.33
C GLN A 67 3.57 -10.05 3.38
N PRO A 68 3.91 -10.02 4.68
CA PRO A 68 3.04 -9.39 5.67
C PRO A 68 2.93 -7.87 5.43
N GLU A 69 1.75 -7.29 5.63
CA GLU A 69 1.54 -5.84 5.55
C GLU A 69 1.67 -5.17 6.92
N PHE A 70 2.20 -3.95 6.94
CA PHE A 70 2.26 -3.13 8.16
C PHE A 70 0.86 -2.71 8.62
N LEU A 71 -0.10 -2.56 7.72
CA LEU A 71 -1.50 -2.41 8.11
C LEU A 71 -2.35 -2.81 6.93
N SER A 72 -3.28 -3.73 7.16
CA SER A 72 -4.29 -4.13 6.20
C SER A 72 -5.54 -4.56 6.97
N ASP A 73 -6.63 -4.77 6.23
CA ASP A 73 -7.87 -5.33 6.78
C ASP A 73 -8.45 -4.56 7.99
N THR A 74 -8.33 -3.23 7.95
CA THR A 74 -8.85 -2.29 8.95
C THR A 74 -10.34 -2.46 9.29
N ILE A 75 -11.18 -2.93 8.36
CA ILE A 75 -12.59 -3.21 8.68
C ILE A 75 -12.69 -4.36 9.68
N ASN A 76 -11.94 -5.44 9.47
CA ASN A 76 -11.94 -6.56 10.40
C ASN A 76 -11.28 -6.18 11.72
N LEU A 77 -10.21 -5.38 11.71
CA LEU A 77 -9.59 -4.86 12.94
C LEU A 77 -10.57 -4.00 13.75
N ASP A 78 -11.37 -3.16 13.08
CA ASP A 78 -12.42 -2.35 13.71
C ASP A 78 -13.51 -3.21 14.34
N ILE A 79 -14.03 -4.20 13.59
CA ILE A 79 -15.05 -5.15 14.07
C ILE A 79 -14.57 -5.94 15.29
N THR A 80 -13.29 -6.32 15.31
CA THR A 80 -12.69 -7.14 16.38
C THR A 80 -12.15 -6.32 17.55
N GLY A 81 -12.15 -4.98 17.44
CA GLY A 81 -11.69 -4.07 18.49
C GLY A 81 -10.18 -4.02 18.68
N PHE A 82 -9.38 -4.45 17.69
CA PHE A 82 -7.92 -4.27 17.73
C PHE A 82 -7.57 -2.81 17.41
N ASP A 83 -6.77 -2.18 18.27
CA ASP A 83 -6.31 -0.82 18.02
C ASP A 83 -5.30 -0.77 16.86
N TYR A 84 -5.69 -0.12 15.76
CA TYR A 84 -4.86 0.12 14.58
C TYR A 84 -4.68 1.61 14.27
N VAL A 85 -5.33 2.49 15.04
CA VAL A 85 -5.44 3.92 14.71
C VAL A 85 -4.06 4.60 14.76
N GLY A 86 -3.22 4.20 15.72
CA GLY A 86 -1.82 4.65 15.79
C GLY A 86 -1.04 4.31 14.53
N ARG A 87 -1.14 3.07 14.05
CA ARG A 87 -0.45 2.60 12.83
C ARG A 87 -0.94 3.34 11.59
N ALA A 88 -2.26 3.57 11.48
CA ALA A 88 -2.84 4.35 10.39
C ALA A 88 -2.28 5.78 10.36
N ARG A 89 -2.20 6.44 11.53
CA ARG A 89 -1.62 7.78 11.67
C ARG A 89 -0.14 7.80 11.27
N ASP A 90 0.63 6.81 11.70
CA ASP A 90 2.05 6.74 11.37
C ASP A 90 2.29 6.52 9.87
N ILE A 91 1.48 5.69 9.21
CA ILE A 91 1.51 5.55 7.74
C ILE A 91 1.25 6.90 7.08
N GLN A 92 0.17 7.58 7.49
CA GLN A 92 -0.16 8.89 6.93
C GLN A 92 0.95 9.91 7.15
N ARG A 93 1.59 9.92 8.32
CA ARG A 93 2.75 10.77 8.59
C ARG A 93 3.93 10.39 7.68
N PHE A 94 4.23 9.11 7.54
CA PHE A 94 5.35 8.62 6.71
C PHE A 94 5.27 9.09 5.26
N TYR A 95 4.12 8.99 4.62
CA TYR A 95 3.99 9.43 3.23
C TYR A 95 4.02 10.96 3.05
N ASN A 96 3.87 11.75 4.12
CA ASN A 96 3.74 13.22 4.05
C ASN A 96 4.84 13.98 4.81
N THR A 97 5.74 13.29 5.51
CA THR A 97 6.81 13.91 6.31
C THR A 97 7.91 14.48 5.43
N GLU A 98 8.62 15.48 5.95
CA GLU A 98 9.92 15.96 5.43
C GLU A 98 11.06 15.62 6.40
N ASP A 99 10.74 15.03 7.54
CA ASP A 99 11.69 14.63 8.58
C ASP A 99 12.30 13.27 8.23
N LYS A 100 13.53 13.31 7.70
CA LYS A 100 14.30 12.15 7.25
C LYS A 100 14.62 11.20 8.40
N GLU A 101 15.10 11.74 9.52
CA GLU A 101 15.50 10.96 10.69
C GLU A 101 14.31 10.21 11.30
N TRP A 102 13.17 10.89 11.40
CA TRP A 102 11.95 10.22 11.85
C TRP A 102 11.50 9.14 10.86
N GLY A 103 11.56 9.40 9.55
CA GLY A 103 11.19 8.42 8.51
C GLY A 103 12.05 7.15 8.57
N ILE A 104 13.37 7.30 8.66
CA ILE A 104 14.31 6.18 8.81
C ILE A 104 14.05 5.43 10.12
N THR A 105 13.87 6.15 11.22
CA THR A 105 13.58 5.56 12.54
C THR A 105 12.28 4.79 12.53
N PHE A 106 11.24 5.30 11.86
CA PHE A 106 9.96 4.64 11.71
C PHE A 106 10.09 3.32 10.94
N LEU A 107 10.80 3.32 9.80
CA LEU A 107 11.06 2.10 9.02
C LEU A 107 11.79 1.06 9.85
N LYS A 108 12.87 1.47 10.53
CA LYS A 108 13.70 0.59 11.36
C LYS A 108 12.95 0.02 12.56
N SER A 109 12.25 0.86 13.32
CA SER A 109 11.57 0.46 14.56
C SER A 109 10.40 -0.48 14.32
N ASN A 110 9.76 -0.38 13.15
CA ASN A 110 8.66 -1.25 12.74
C ASN A 110 9.11 -2.43 11.87
N ALA A 111 10.42 -2.65 11.69
CA ALA A 111 10.99 -3.68 10.84
C ALA A 111 10.41 -3.69 9.41
N ILE A 112 10.10 -2.50 8.88
CA ILE A 112 9.58 -2.33 7.53
C ILE A 112 10.72 -2.59 6.56
N LYS A 113 10.51 -3.53 5.65
CA LYS A 113 11.52 -3.94 4.67
C LYS A 113 11.20 -3.45 3.27
N TYR A 114 9.91 -3.28 2.97
CA TYR A 114 9.44 -2.83 1.67
C TYR A 114 8.49 -1.66 1.82
N VAL A 115 8.62 -0.68 0.92
CA VAL A 115 7.71 0.47 0.85
C VAL A 115 7.06 0.48 -0.54
N TYR A 116 5.74 0.62 -0.54
CA TYR A 116 4.91 0.61 -1.73
C TYR A 116 4.45 2.03 -2.07
N GLU A 117 4.47 2.42 -3.33
CA GLU A 117 3.80 3.65 -3.81
C GLU A 117 2.74 3.29 -4.83
N THR A 118 1.69 4.11 -4.87
CA THR A 118 0.61 3.99 -5.85
C THR A 118 0.43 5.31 -6.57
N ARG A 119 -0.42 5.33 -7.60
CA ARG A 119 -0.81 6.59 -8.27
C ARG A 119 -1.50 7.59 -7.33
N LEU A 120 -2.08 7.14 -6.23
CA LEU A 120 -2.82 8.01 -5.29
C LEU A 120 -1.90 8.64 -4.25
N GLN A 121 -0.81 7.98 -3.88
CA GLN A 121 0.11 8.46 -2.88
C GLN A 121 1.53 8.01 -3.19
N LYS A 122 2.41 9.00 -3.29
CA LYS A 122 3.85 8.86 -3.35
C LYS A 122 4.46 9.39 -2.06
N LEU A 123 5.70 9.02 -1.80
CA LEU A 123 6.53 9.59 -0.74
C LEU A 123 6.79 11.06 -1.04
N LYS A 124 6.70 11.89 0.01
CA LYS A 124 7.09 13.30 -0.08
C LYS A 124 8.60 13.48 -0.10
N LEU A 125 9.33 12.70 0.71
CA LEU A 125 10.78 12.62 0.68
C LEU A 125 11.29 11.83 -0.52
N ALA A 126 12.50 12.13 -0.98
CA ALA A 126 13.17 11.30 -1.96
C ALA A 126 13.47 9.92 -1.35
N PRO A 127 13.29 8.81 -2.08
CA PRO A 127 13.59 7.46 -1.55
C PRO A 127 15.02 7.33 -0.98
N ALA A 128 16.00 7.97 -1.62
CA ALA A 128 17.39 7.97 -1.14
C ALA A 128 17.54 8.59 0.26
N ASP A 129 16.74 9.61 0.59
CA ASP A 129 16.75 10.25 1.93
C ASP A 129 16.20 9.33 3.03
N LEU A 130 15.54 8.23 2.65
CA LEU A 130 14.98 7.23 3.55
C LEU A 130 15.76 5.90 3.50
N HIS A 131 16.93 5.88 2.85
CA HIS A 131 17.71 4.66 2.56
C HIS A 131 16.91 3.59 1.81
N LEU A 132 16.02 4.04 0.91
CA LEU A 132 15.18 3.18 0.09
C LEU A 132 15.81 2.98 -1.29
N GLU A 133 16.07 1.72 -1.65
CA GLU A 133 16.49 1.30 -2.98
C GLU A 133 15.26 0.89 -3.80
N LYS A 134 15.08 1.46 -4.99
CA LYS A 134 13.96 1.08 -5.86
C LYS A 134 14.22 -0.30 -6.47
N ILE A 135 13.32 -1.25 -6.25
CA ILE A 135 13.42 -2.62 -6.79
C ILE A 135 12.39 -2.91 -7.89
N PHE A 136 11.41 -2.02 -8.07
CA PHE A 136 10.42 -2.09 -9.14
C PHE A 136 9.88 -0.68 -9.47
N ASP A 137 9.67 -0.42 -10.76
CA ASP A 137 9.02 0.79 -11.30
C ASP A 137 8.15 0.40 -12.49
N SER A 138 6.91 0.88 -12.49
CA SER A 138 5.97 0.72 -13.62
C SER A 138 5.28 2.02 -14.00
N GLY A 139 5.65 3.14 -13.38
CA GLY A 139 4.89 4.40 -13.43
C GLY A 139 3.55 4.40 -12.68
N GLU A 140 2.90 3.24 -12.50
CA GLU A 140 1.70 3.07 -11.68
C GLU A 140 2.05 2.71 -10.23
N ILE A 141 2.92 1.70 -10.07
CA ILE A 141 3.41 1.19 -8.80
C ILE A 141 4.93 1.30 -8.77
N ASN A 142 5.44 1.79 -7.64
CA ASN A 142 6.85 1.67 -7.29
C ASN A 142 6.99 0.83 -6.03
N VAL A 143 8.02 -0.01 -6.01
CA VAL A 143 8.38 -0.77 -4.82
C VAL A 143 9.82 -0.46 -4.47
N TYR A 144 10.04 -0.17 -3.19
CA TYR A 144 11.35 0.09 -2.64
C TYR A 144 11.68 -0.92 -1.56
N LYS A 145 12.97 -1.20 -1.40
CA LYS A 145 13.54 -2.00 -0.33
C LYS A 145 14.30 -1.06 0.60
N PHE A 146 14.05 -1.19 1.90
CA PHE A 146 14.82 -0.52 2.94
C PHE A 146 16.11 -1.29 3.22
N ASN A 147 17.23 -0.55 3.27
CA ASN A 147 18.58 -1.09 3.46
C ASN A 147 19.08 -0.94 4.90
#